data_AF-A0AAV1ZI35-F1
#
_entry.id   AF-A0AAV1ZI35-F1
#
_cell.length_a   1.000
_cell.length_b   1.000
_cell.length_c   1.000
_cell.angle_alpha   90.00
_cell.angle_beta   90.00
_cell.angle_gamma   90.00
#
_symmetry.space_group_name_H-M   'P 1'
#
loop_
_entity.id
_entity.type
_entity.pdbx_description
1 polymer ?
#
loop_
_entity_poly.entity_id
_entity_poly.type
_entity_poly.pdbx_seq_one_letter_code
_entity_poly.pdbx_strand_id
1 'polypeptide(L)'
;MKLAALIFSFMIAGSLACSDDHCKDPNLANELLAVRFLPSGKQLENLCPKVLTFLECEKEYFECQGQSLEELASSSDKTVASNANAMLGGISLVRDLCDEDSSFHHGYTESVECFRGYIANAGRMCHQDVARPLDDFFDVLYPSEDDITEGAFSEIRCLRETLELACVIDNLSDACGSVAQETAMTVLRKMKPALKQKICEGVENSAELKSRFLDFLEFDDEKRERVQGILDLIKRRK
;
A
#
# COMPACT_ATOMS: atom_id res chain seq x y z
N MET A 1 8.89 -2.73 6.82
CA MET A 1 8.15 -4.03 6.90
C MET A 1 6.69 -3.90 6.46
N LYS A 2 5.92 -2.89 6.91
CA LYS A 2 4.49 -2.75 6.56
C LYS A 2 4.20 -2.59 5.05
N LEU A 3 5.03 -1.88 4.26
CA LEU A 3 4.75 -1.65 2.83
C LEU A 3 4.88 -2.91 1.93
N ALA A 4 5.97 -3.66 2.05
CA ALA A 4 6.13 -4.95 1.35
C ALA A 4 5.10 -5.98 1.85
N ALA A 5 4.82 -5.96 3.16
CA ALA A 5 3.72 -6.74 3.71
C ALA A 5 2.37 -6.27 3.16
N LEU A 6 2.12 -4.99 2.89
CA LEU A 6 0.85 -4.49 2.33
C LEU A 6 0.62 -5.08 0.94
N ILE A 7 1.56 -5.00 0.01
CA ILE A 7 1.42 -5.49 -1.37
C ILE A 7 0.97 -6.96 -1.42
N PHE A 8 1.60 -7.83 -0.62
CA PHE A 8 1.28 -9.26 -0.62
C PHE A 8 0.23 -9.67 0.44
N SER A 9 0.09 -8.95 1.56
CA SER A 9 -0.98 -9.21 2.53
C SER A 9 -2.36 -8.83 1.99
N PHE A 10 -2.47 -7.95 0.99
CA PHE A 10 -3.75 -7.75 0.30
C PHE A 10 -4.16 -8.98 -0.52
N MET A 11 -3.19 -9.74 -1.04
CA MET A 11 -3.47 -10.98 -1.78
C MET A 11 -3.72 -12.18 -0.86
N ILE A 12 -3.11 -12.20 0.32
CA ILE A 12 -3.23 -13.32 1.28
C ILE A 12 -4.36 -13.11 2.30
N ALA A 13 -4.66 -11.87 2.69
CA ALA A 13 -5.74 -11.61 3.66
C ALA A 13 -7.14 -11.57 3.00
N GLY A 14 -7.22 -11.18 1.72
CA GLY A 14 -8.48 -11.23 0.96
C GLY A 14 -8.95 -12.66 0.69
N SER A 15 -8.01 -13.61 0.59
CA SER A 15 -8.30 -15.03 0.41
C SER A 15 -8.75 -15.70 1.71
N LEU A 16 -8.35 -15.25 2.91
CA LEU A 16 -8.66 -16.00 4.15
C LEU A 16 -10.12 -15.94 4.66
N ALA A 17 -10.97 -15.04 4.15
CA ALA A 17 -12.37 -14.97 4.57
C ALA A 17 -13.29 -15.89 3.76
N CYS A 18 -12.86 -16.35 2.57
CA CYS A 18 -13.62 -17.24 1.70
C CYS A 18 -12.78 -18.35 1.02
N SER A 19 -11.48 -18.48 1.32
CA SER A 19 -10.62 -19.54 0.77
C SER A 19 -11.10 -20.89 1.28
N ASP A 20 -11.85 -21.56 0.41
CA ASP A 20 -11.95 -23.01 0.43
C ASP A 20 -10.52 -23.58 0.30
N ASP A 21 -10.30 -24.79 0.82
CA ASP A 21 -8.99 -25.48 0.69
C ASP A 21 -8.61 -25.73 -0.78
N HIS A 22 -9.51 -25.43 -1.72
CA HIS A 22 -9.41 -25.74 -3.14
C HIS A 22 -8.33 -24.97 -3.91
N CYS A 23 -8.07 -23.70 -3.56
CA CYS A 23 -7.03 -22.89 -4.20
C CYS A 23 -5.72 -22.86 -3.39
N LYS A 24 -5.64 -23.58 -2.26
CA LYS A 24 -4.45 -23.55 -1.41
C LYS A 24 -3.31 -24.32 -2.05
N ASP A 25 -2.27 -23.60 -2.46
CA ASP A 25 -0.93 -24.16 -2.53
C ASP A 25 -0.30 -24.04 -1.12
N PRO A 26 -0.16 -25.16 -0.38
CA PRO A 26 0.36 -25.13 0.99
C PRO A 26 1.81 -24.64 1.08
N ASN A 27 2.55 -24.64 -0.04
CA ASN A 27 3.93 -24.21 -0.10
C ASN A 27 4.07 -22.76 -0.56
N LEU A 28 3.15 -22.23 -1.36
CA LEU A 28 3.25 -20.87 -1.91
C LEU A 28 3.40 -19.80 -0.82
N ALA A 29 2.61 -19.88 0.25
CA ALA A 29 2.72 -18.96 1.37
C ALA A 29 4.12 -19.01 2.02
N ASN A 30 4.67 -20.21 2.20
CA ASN A 30 6.01 -20.40 2.78
C ASN A 30 7.12 -19.88 1.86
N GLU A 31 6.99 -20.10 0.54
CA GLU A 31 7.94 -19.59 -0.46
C GLU A 31 7.93 -18.06 -0.52
N LEU A 32 6.75 -17.43 -0.50
CA LEU A 32 6.61 -15.98 -0.46
C LEU A 32 7.16 -15.37 0.86
N LEU A 33 6.93 -16.03 2.00
CA LEU A 33 7.50 -15.64 3.28
C LEU A 33 9.03 -15.75 3.29
N ALA A 34 9.58 -16.80 2.67
CA ALA A 34 11.03 -17.01 2.59
C ALA A 34 11.74 -15.86 1.83
N VAL A 35 11.07 -15.28 0.82
CA VAL A 35 11.58 -14.11 0.09
C VAL A 35 11.12 -12.78 0.68
N ARG A 36 10.42 -12.80 1.82
CA ARG A 36 9.82 -11.64 2.50
C ARG A 36 8.95 -10.80 1.55
N PHE A 37 8.24 -11.46 0.65
CA PHE A 37 7.37 -10.78 -0.31
C PHE A 37 8.11 -9.79 -1.25
N LEU A 38 9.42 -9.98 -1.43
CA LEU A 38 10.26 -9.19 -2.34
C LEU A 38 11.18 -10.14 -3.13
N PRO A 39 10.64 -10.98 -4.03
CA PRO A 39 11.45 -11.88 -4.83
C PRO A 39 12.44 -11.14 -5.74
N SER A 40 13.66 -11.65 -5.89
CA SER A 40 14.55 -11.19 -6.96
C SER A 40 14.00 -11.59 -8.34
N GLY A 41 14.54 -11.02 -9.43
CA GLY A 41 14.13 -11.39 -10.80
C GLY A 41 14.16 -12.90 -11.05
N LYS A 42 15.23 -13.59 -10.64
CA LYS A 42 15.33 -15.05 -10.74
C LYS A 42 14.30 -15.81 -9.89
N GLN A 43 13.90 -15.22 -8.75
CA GLN A 43 12.85 -15.81 -7.91
C GLN A 43 11.46 -15.62 -8.55
N LEU A 44 11.23 -14.53 -9.29
CA LEU A 44 10.00 -14.30 -10.04
C LEU A 44 9.77 -15.38 -11.10
N GLU A 45 10.79 -15.81 -11.83
CA GLU A 45 10.67 -16.90 -12.83
C GLU A 45 10.00 -18.16 -12.26
N ASN A 46 10.28 -18.48 -10.99
CA ASN A 46 9.74 -19.66 -10.32
C ASN A 46 8.39 -19.39 -9.62
N LEU A 47 8.22 -18.17 -9.07
CA LEU A 47 7.04 -17.81 -8.28
C LEU A 47 5.87 -17.37 -9.16
N CYS A 48 6.13 -16.68 -10.27
CA CYS A 48 5.09 -16.08 -11.11
C CYS A 48 4.06 -17.09 -11.62
N PRO A 49 4.45 -18.25 -12.19
CA PRO A 49 3.48 -19.26 -12.60
C PRO A 49 2.57 -19.70 -11.44
N LYS A 50 3.15 -19.94 -10.24
CA LYS A 50 2.39 -20.36 -9.06
C LYS A 50 1.42 -19.30 -8.56
N VAL A 51 1.89 -18.05 -8.44
CA VAL A 51 1.06 -16.93 -7.98
C VAL A 51 -0.05 -16.63 -8.99
N LEU A 52 0.24 -16.66 -10.29
CA LEU A 52 -0.78 -16.43 -11.32
C LEU A 52 -1.85 -17.54 -11.29
N THR A 53 -1.47 -18.81 -11.22
CA THR A 53 -2.42 -19.92 -11.06
C THR A 53 -3.26 -19.76 -9.79
N PHE A 54 -2.67 -19.36 -8.67
CA PHE A 54 -3.40 -19.08 -7.43
C PHE A 54 -4.43 -17.96 -7.63
N LEU A 55 -4.03 -16.84 -8.24
CA LEU A 55 -4.91 -15.69 -8.48
C LEU A 55 -6.03 -15.99 -9.47
N GLU A 56 -5.78 -16.83 -10.48
CA GLU A 56 -6.81 -17.30 -11.41
C GLU A 56 -7.84 -18.18 -10.70
N CYS A 57 -7.39 -19.13 -9.87
CA CYS A 57 -8.27 -19.97 -9.06
C CYS A 57 -9.14 -19.13 -8.09
N GLU A 58 -8.53 -18.16 -7.39
CA GLU A 58 -9.26 -17.25 -6.51
C GLU A 58 -10.28 -16.43 -7.31
N LYS A 59 -9.90 -15.89 -8.48
CA LYS A 59 -10.83 -15.15 -9.34
C LYS A 59 -12.05 -16.00 -9.72
N GLU A 60 -11.83 -17.21 -10.21
CA GLU A 60 -12.91 -18.14 -10.58
C GLU A 60 -13.84 -18.47 -9.40
N TYR A 61 -13.27 -18.61 -8.20
CA TYR A 61 -14.04 -18.84 -6.98
C TYR A 61 -14.95 -17.65 -6.64
N PHE A 62 -14.45 -16.42 -6.73
CA PHE A 62 -15.29 -15.22 -6.50
C PHE A 62 -16.41 -15.12 -7.55
N GLU A 63 -16.15 -15.50 -8.80
CA GLU A 63 -17.15 -15.49 -9.88
C GLU A 63 -18.28 -16.52 -9.66
N CYS A 64 -18.01 -17.61 -8.93
CA CYS A 64 -19.00 -18.65 -8.63
C CYS A 64 -20.15 -18.20 -7.71
N GLN A 65 -20.05 -17.02 -7.07
CA GLN A 65 -21.19 -16.41 -6.34
C GLN A 65 -22.22 -15.76 -7.26
N GLY A 66 -22.07 -15.90 -8.59
CA GLY A 66 -22.99 -15.39 -9.60
C GLY A 66 -22.76 -13.93 -9.95
N GLN A 67 -21.64 -13.35 -9.50
CA GLN A 67 -21.21 -11.99 -9.82
C GLN A 67 -19.71 -12.01 -10.10
N SER A 68 -19.31 -11.38 -11.20
CA SER A 68 -17.90 -11.16 -11.51
C SER A 68 -17.25 -10.17 -10.56
N LEU A 69 -15.92 -10.25 -10.41
CA LEU A 69 -15.17 -9.30 -9.59
C LEU A 69 -15.33 -7.86 -10.12
N GLU A 70 -15.46 -7.71 -11.43
CA GLU A 70 -15.74 -6.45 -12.12
C GLU A 70 -17.14 -5.89 -11.80
N GLU A 71 -18.16 -6.76 -11.70
CA GLU A 71 -19.50 -6.38 -11.23
C GLU A 71 -19.50 -5.97 -9.77
N LEU A 72 -18.81 -6.74 -8.90
CA LEU A 72 -18.65 -6.42 -7.49
C LEU A 72 -17.93 -5.08 -7.29
N ALA A 73 -16.92 -4.78 -8.11
CA ALA A 73 -16.21 -3.50 -8.09
C ALA A 73 -17.08 -2.30 -8.46
N SER A 74 -18.22 -2.55 -9.12
CA SER A 74 -19.23 -1.55 -9.49
C SER A 74 -20.45 -1.56 -8.57
N SER A 75 -20.42 -2.33 -7.48
CA SER A 75 -21.52 -2.45 -6.51
C SER A 75 -21.86 -1.10 -5.87
N SER A 76 -23.14 -0.90 -5.53
CA SER A 76 -23.59 0.24 -4.74
C SER A 76 -23.13 0.14 -3.27
N ASP A 77 -22.82 -1.05 -2.80
CA ASP A 77 -22.17 -1.27 -1.51
C ASP A 77 -20.69 -0.84 -1.61
N LYS A 78 -20.37 0.26 -0.93
CA LYS A 78 -19.03 0.87 -0.95
C LYS A 78 -17.94 -0.06 -0.41
N THR A 79 -18.27 -0.94 0.55
CA THR A 79 -17.32 -1.87 1.15
C THR A 79 -17.03 -3.00 0.16
N VAL A 80 -18.08 -3.60 -0.42
CA VAL A 80 -17.95 -4.64 -1.46
C VAL A 80 -17.18 -4.09 -2.66
N ALA A 81 -17.58 -2.94 -3.19
CA ALA A 81 -16.92 -2.31 -4.33
C ALA A 81 -15.45 -2.00 -4.04
N SER A 82 -15.13 -1.48 -2.86
CA SER A 82 -13.76 -1.16 -2.50
C SER A 82 -12.89 -2.41 -2.31
N ASN A 83 -13.43 -3.49 -1.74
CA ASN A 83 -12.72 -4.78 -1.62
C ASN A 83 -12.44 -5.40 -3.00
N ALA A 84 -13.43 -5.42 -3.89
CA ALA A 84 -13.28 -5.93 -5.24
C ALA A 84 -12.28 -5.11 -6.06
N ASN A 85 -12.33 -3.78 -5.98
CA ASN A 85 -11.33 -2.89 -6.61
C ASN A 85 -9.92 -3.11 -6.04
N ALA A 86 -9.78 -3.36 -4.73
CA ALA A 86 -8.49 -3.69 -4.12
C ALA A 86 -7.93 -5.02 -4.66
N MET A 87 -8.79 -6.03 -4.82
CA MET A 87 -8.40 -7.33 -5.37
C MET A 87 -8.00 -7.22 -6.85
N LEU A 88 -8.80 -6.52 -7.68
CA LEU A 88 -8.46 -6.24 -9.08
C LEU A 88 -7.13 -5.50 -9.21
N GLY A 89 -6.89 -4.51 -8.35
CA GLY A 89 -5.63 -3.77 -8.29
C GLY A 89 -4.43 -4.69 -7.98
N GLY A 90 -4.59 -5.60 -7.01
CA GLY A 90 -3.58 -6.60 -6.68
C GLY A 90 -3.30 -7.60 -7.80
N ILE A 91 -4.35 -8.16 -8.41
CA ILE A 91 -4.23 -9.08 -9.55
C ILE A 91 -3.52 -8.40 -10.72
N SER A 92 -3.94 -7.18 -11.07
CA SER A 92 -3.29 -6.42 -12.14
C SER A 92 -1.82 -6.15 -11.83
N LEU A 93 -1.48 -5.80 -10.59
CA LEU A 93 -0.10 -5.56 -10.19
C LEU A 93 0.78 -6.81 -10.31
N VAL A 94 0.28 -7.98 -9.92
CA VAL A 94 1.03 -9.24 -10.07
C VAL A 94 1.17 -9.64 -11.53
N ARG A 95 0.12 -9.46 -12.33
CA ARG A 95 0.21 -9.71 -13.78
C ARG A 95 1.30 -8.85 -14.40
N ASP A 96 1.32 -7.56 -14.12
CA ASP A 96 2.37 -6.68 -14.61
C ASP A 96 3.75 -7.10 -14.05
N LEU A 97 3.85 -7.51 -12.78
CA LEU A 97 5.10 -7.97 -12.19
C LEU A 97 5.64 -9.24 -12.86
N CYS A 98 4.75 -10.11 -13.34
CA CYS A 98 5.08 -11.40 -13.93
C CYS A 98 5.17 -11.39 -15.45
N ASP A 99 4.73 -10.31 -16.09
CA ASP A 99 4.90 -10.06 -17.52
C ASP A 99 6.28 -9.44 -17.77
N GLU A 100 7.19 -10.23 -18.35
CA GLU A 100 8.57 -9.82 -18.63
C GLU A 100 8.66 -8.62 -19.58
N ASP A 101 7.64 -8.39 -20.41
CA ASP A 101 7.58 -7.25 -21.35
C ASP A 101 6.99 -5.98 -20.71
N SER A 102 6.52 -6.07 -19.46
CA SER A 102 5.88 -4.94 -18.79
C SER A 102 6.91 -3.95 -18.24
N SER A 103 6.59 -2.65 -18.34
CA SER A 103 7.43 -1.61 -17.76
C SER A 103 7.57 -1.74 -16.24
N PHE A 104 6.55 -2.29 -15.56
CA PHE A 104 6.59 -2.52 -14.12
C PHE A 104 7.56 -3.64 -13.75
N HIS A 105 7.58 -4.74 -14.52
CA HIS A 105 8.53 -5.83 -14.32
C HIS A 105 9.97 -5.34 -14.47
N HIS A 106 10.26 -4.57 -15.52
CA HIS A 106 11.59 -4.01 -15.74
C HIS A 106 12.00 -3.07 -14.59
N GLY A 107 11.14 -2.11 -14.24
CA GLY A 107 11.44 -1.19 -13.13
C GLY A 107 11.64 -1.90 -11.79
N TYR A 108 10.85 -2.94 -11.53
CA TYR A 108 10.98 -3.77 -10.34
C TYR A 108 12.29 -4.55 -10.32
N THR A 109 12.59 -5.32 -11.37
CA THR A 109 13.75 -6.20 -11.42
C THR A 109 15.08 -5.42 -11.40
N GLU A 110 15.09 -4.22 -11.97
CA GLU A 110 16.23 -3.29 -11.88
C GLU A 110 16.44 -2.75 -10.45
N SER A 111 15.35 -2.52 -9.72
CA SER A 111 15.39 -1.81 -8.43
C SER A 111 15.35 -2.71 -7.19
N VAL A 112 14.91 -3.96 -7.31
CA VAL A 112 14.50 -4.80 -6.17
C VAL A 112 15.62 -5.05 -5.16
N GLU A 113 16.86 -5.26 -5.61
CA GLU A 113 17.98 -5.52 -4.71
C GLU A 113 18.31 -4.30 -3.85
N CYS A 114 18.30 -3.09 -4.44
CA CYS A 114 18.45 -1.86 -3.67
C CYS A 114 17.27 -1.67 -2.71
N PHE A 115 16.04 -1.84 -3.22
CA PHE A 115 14.82 -1.67 -2.45
C PHE A 115 14.79 -2.56 -1.19
N ARG A 116 15.25 -3.82 -1.30
CA ARG A 116 15.38 -4.76 -0.17
C ARG A 116 16.34 -4.25 0.91
N GLY A 117 17.48 -3.71 0.51
CA GLY A 117 18.46 -3.12 1.43
C GLY A 117 17.91 -1.86 2.11
N TYR A 118 17.27 -0.99 1.32
CA TYR A 118 16.72 0.28 1.79
C TYR A 118 15.57 0.09 2.78
N ILE A 119 14.57 -0.74 2.45
CA ILE A 119 13.33 -0.86 3.25
C ILE A 119 13.54 -1.43 4.66
N ALA A 120 14.66 -2.13 4.88
CA ALA A 120 15.04 -2.64 6.21
C ALA A 120 15.25 -1.52 7.22
N ASN A 121 15.79 -0.37 6.76
CA ASN A 121 16.13 0.78 7.60
C ASN A 121 15.18 1.95 7.41
N ALA A 122 14.64 2.13 6.20
CA ALA A 122 13.78 3.24 5.83
C ALA A 122 12.59 3.42 6.77
N GLY A 123 11.94 2.32 7.17
CA GLY A 123 10.80 2.39 8.08
C GLY A 123 11.14 2.98 9.44
N ARG A 124 12.35 2.73 9.97
CA ARG A 124 12.77 3.31 11.25
C ARG A 124 13.12 4.79 11.09
N MET A 125 13.87 5.12 10.04
CA MET A 125 14.27 6.50 9.75
C MET A 125 13.05 7.39 9.52
N CYS A 126 12.17 6.99 8.59
CA CYS A 126 10.95 7.73 8.29
C CYS A 126 9.97 7.76 9.46
N HIS A 127 9.90 6.71 10.28
CA HIS A 127 9.12 6.77 11.51
C HIS A 127 9.66 7.84 12.45
N GLN A 128 10.98 7.96 12.64
CA GLN A 128 11.56 9.00 13.50
C GLN A 128 11.37 10.40 12.92
N ASP A 129 11.54 10.56 11.61
CA ASP A 129 11.40 11.85 10.91
C ASP A 129 9.95 12.35 10.92
N VAL A 130 8.97 11.44 10.94
CA VAL A 130 7.54 11.78 10.95
C VAL A 130 6.98 11.82 12.36
N ALA A 131 7.33 10.87 13.24
CA ALA A 131 6.70 10.70 14.55
C ALA A 131 6.86 11.95 15.41
N ARG A 132 8.08 12.49 15.51
CA ARG A 132 8.32 13.62 16.41
C ARG A 132 7.59 14.90 16.00
N PRO A 133 7.69 15.39 14.75
CA PRO A 133 6.91 16.56 14.34
C PRO A 133 5.41 16.34 14.44
N LEU A 134 4.95 15.10 14.26
CA LEU A 134 3.55 14.74 14.37
C LEU A 134 3.08 14.75 15.83
N ASP A 135 3.88 14.22 16.77
CA ASP A 135 3.62 14.32 18.20
C ASP A 135 3.61 15.79 18.66
N ASP A 136 4.62 16.60 18.24
CA ASP A 136 4.69 18.03 18.54
C ASP A 136 3.45 18.81 18.01
N PHE A 137 3.00 18.49 16.80
CA PHE A 137 1.78 19.08 16.23
C PHE A 137 0.54 18.71 17.02
N PHE A 138 0.47 17.48 17.54
CA PHE A 138 -0.67 17.03 18.33
C PHE A 138 -0.70 17.62 19.72
N ASP A 139 0.44 17.78 20.38
CA ASP A 139 0.51 18.48 21.67
C ASP A 139 0.01 19.93 21.55
N VAL A 140 0.23 20.58 20.40
CA VAL A 140 -0.30 21.92 20.11
C VAL A 140 -1.81 21.91 19.84
N LEU A 141 -2.31 20.86 19.18
CA LEU A 141 -3.73 20.73 18.81
C LEU A 141 -4.63 20.28 19.96
N TYR A 142 -4.13 19.38 20.80
CA TYR A 142 -4.85 18.71 21.87
C TYR A 142 -4.02 18.83 23.16
N PRO A 143 -4.12 19.96 23.88
CA PRO A 143 -3.31 20.22 25.08
C PRO A 143 -3.61 19.26 26.24
N SER A 144 -4.72 18.51 26.17
CA SER A 144 -5.12 17.48 27.12
C SER A 144 -5.50 16.19 26.39
N GLU A 145 -5.13 15.04 26.95
CA GLU A 145 -5.52 13.72 26.41
C GLU A 145 -7.04 13.53 26.39
N ASP A 146 -7.77 14.20 27.30
CA ASP A 146 -9.24 14.17 27.35
C ASP A 146 -9.91 14.83 26.12
N ASP A 147 -9.17 15.64 25.35
CA ASP A 147 -9.66 16.30 24.14
C ASP A 147 -9.54 15.41 22.90
N ILE A 148 -8.85 14.26 22.99
CA ILE A 148 -8.61 13.36 21.86
C ILE A 148 -9.77 12.39 21.72
N THR A 149 -10.70 12.71 20.82
CA THR A 149 -11.77 11.79 20.42
C THR A 149 -11.21 10.57 19.65
N GLU A 150 -11.95 9.45 19.65
CA GLU A 150 -11.61 8.28 18.83
C GLU A 150 -11.50 8.60 17.33
N GLY A 151 -12.34 9.53 16.85
CA GLY A 151 -12.28 10.05 15.49
C GLY A 151 -10.95 10.77 15.22
N ALA A 152 -10.55 11.67 16.12
CA ALA A 152 -9.26 12.34 16.05
C ALA A 152 -8.13 11.30 16.02
N PHE A 153 -8.10 10.35 16.96
CA PHE A 153 -7.07 9.30 17.00
C PHE A 153 -6.96 8.50 15.68
N SER A 154 -8.09 8.21 15.03
CA SER A 154 -8.11 7.55 13.72
C SER A 154 -7.52 8.42 12.61
N GLU A 155 -7.80 9.72 12.61
CA GLU A 155 -7.20 10.68 11.68
C GLU A 155 -5.69 10.85 11.91
N ILE A 156 -5.26 10.90 13.17
CA ILE A 156 -3.84 10.93 13.58
C ILE A 156 -3.09 9.74 13.02
N ARG A 157 -3.62 8.54 13.24
CA ARG A 157 -3.02 7.29 12.78
C ARG A 157 -2.93 7.26 11.25
N CYS A 158 -4.02 7.62 10.57
CA CYS A 158 -4.05 7.71 9.11
C CYS A 158 -2.98 8.69 8.59
N LEU A 159 -2.88 9.88 9.18
CA LEU A 159 -1.90 10.89 8.78
C LEU A 159 -0.46 10.39 8.98
N ARG A 160 -0.15 9.83 10.16
CA ARG A 160 1.17 9.26 10.49
C ARG A 160 1.59 8.20 9.47
N GLU A 161 0.76 7.17 9.27
CA GLU A 161 1.09 6.07 8.37
C GLU A 161 1.23 6.53 6.91
N THR A 162 0.41 7.50 6.48
CA THR A 162 0.48 8.06 5.12
C THR A 162 1.77 8.89 4.92
N LEU A 163 2.19 9.64 5.93
CA LEU A 163 3.44 10.43 5.89
C LEU A 163 4.69 9.55 5.98
N GLU A 164 4.68 8.51 6.81
CA GLU A 164 5.75 7.53 6.85
C GLU A 164 5.92 6.88 5.48
N LEU A 165 4.82 6.51 4.84
CA LEU A 165 4.84 5.99 3.48
C LEU A 165 5.36 7.02 2.47
N ALA A 166 4.93 8.27 2.58
CA ALA A 166 5.43 9.35 1.72
C ALA A 166 6.94 9.55 1.87
N CYS A 167 7.45 9.58 3.10
CA CYS A 167 8.88 9.68 3.38
C CYS A 167 9.65 8.50 2.77
N VAL A 168 9.16 7.27 2.91
CA VAL A 168 9.81 6.08 2.33
C VAL A 168 9.90 6.22 0.81
N ILE A 169 8.84 6.68 0.15
CA ILE A 169 8.80 6.81 -1.31
C ILE A 169 9.65 8.01 -1.79
N ASP A 170 9.63 9.14 -1.09
CA ASP A 170 10.42 10.31 -1.44
C ASP A 170 11.92 9.99 -1.44
N ASN A 171 12.38 9.35 -0.35
CA ASN A 171 13.77 8.97 -0.15
C ASN A 171 14.24 7.80 -1.04
N LEU A 172 13.34 7.10 -1.76
CA LEU A 172 13.75 6.04 -2.69
C LEU A 172 14.51 6.57 -3.89
N SER A 173 14.18 7.79 -4.37
CA SER A 173 14.88 8.38 -5.51
C SER A 173 16.36 8.59 -5.19
N ASP A 174 16.64 9.14 -4.01
CA ASP A 174 18.00 9.40 -3.56
C ASP A 174 18.76 8.11 -3.23
N ALA A 175 18.08 7.12 -2.64
CA ALA A 175 18.71 5.89 -2.19
C ALA A 175 18.90 4.85 -3.31
N CYS A 176 17.95 4.73 -4.23
CA CYS A 176 17.85 3.66 -5.22
C CYS A 176 17.61 4.14 -6.66
N GLY A 177 17.53 5.45 -6.90
CA GLY A 177 17.28 6.04 -8.21
C GLY A 177 15.79 6.25 -8.52
N SER A 178 15.53 7.08 -9.53
CA SER A 178 14.17 7.47 -9.93
C SER A 178 13.31 6.28 -10.37
N VAL A 179 13.91 5.26 -11.00
CA VAL A 179 13.21 4.02 -11.42
C VAL A 179 12.59 3.31 -10.22
N ALA A 180 13.29 3.26 -9.08
CA ALA A 180 12.78 2.64 -7.86
C ALA A 180 11.60 3.42 -7.27
N GLN A 181 11.70 4.76 -7.26
CA GLN A 181 10.61 5.64 -6.83
C GLN A 181 9.38 5.51 -7.73
N GLU A 182 9.55 5.54 -9.06
CA GLU A 182 8.47 5.39 -10.03
C GLU A 182 7.77 4.04 -9.92
N THR A 183 8.56 2.97 -9.72
CA THR A 183 8.04 1.61 -9.46
C THR A 183 7.20 1.59 -8.19
N ALA A 184 7.68 2.17 -7.08
CA ALA A 184 6.92 2.27 -5.84
C ALA A 184 5.65 3.12 -5.97
N MET A 185 5.70 4.21 -6.75
CA MET A 185 4.53 5.03 -7.06
C MET A 185 3.50 4.27 -7.91
N THR A 186 3.92 3.39 -8.80
CA THR A 186 3.03 2.52 -9.58
C THR A 186 2.28 1.54 -8.68
N VAL A 187 2.98 0.91 -7.73
CA VAL A 187 2.36 0.10 -6.68
C VAL A 187 1.34 0.92 -5.90
N LEU A 188 1.71 2.11 -5.43
CA LEU A 188 0.84 2.98 -4.64
C LEU A 188 -0.45 3.32 -5.39
N ARG A 189 -0.36 3.65 -6.69
CA ARG A 189 -1.54 3.97 -7.51
C ARG A 189 -2.47 2.76 -7.68
N LYS A 190 -1.92 1.58 -7.95
CA LYS A 190 -2.71 0.34 -8.13
C LYS A 190 -3.32 -0.16 -6.81
N MET A 191 -2.61 0.00 -5.70
CA MET A 191 -3.05 -0.43 -4.38
C MET A 191 -3.83 0.65 -3.61
N LYS A 192 -4.10 1.81 -4.22
CA LYS A 192 -4.83 2.92 -3.60
C LYS A 192 -6.14 2.49 -2.90
N PRO A 193 -7.05 1.70 -3.52
CA PRO A 193 -8.29 1.30 -2.86
C PRO A 193 -8.03 0.51 -1.57
N ALA A 194 -7.04 -0.39 -1.62
CA ALA A 194 -6.64 -1.25 -0.54
C ALA A 194 -6.00 -0.47 0.61
N LEU A 195 -5.05 0.42 0.28
CA LEU A 195 -4.36 1.29 1.23
C LEU A 195 -5.32 2.23 1.94
N LYS A 196 -6.28 2.80 1.20
CA LYS A 196 -7.33 3.65 1.76
C LYS A 196 -8.15 2.92 2.82
N GLN A 197 -8.51 1.65 2.59
CA GLN A 197 -9.24 0.86 3.57
C GLN A 197 -8.41 0.52 4.79
N LYS A 198 -7.15 0.10 4.65
CA LYS A 198 -6.35 -0.32 5.81
C LYS A 198 -5.78 0.84 6.63
N ILE A 199 -5.32 1.90 5.97
CA ILE A 199 -4.60 3.00 6.63
C ILE A 199 -5.58 4.03 7.22
N CYS A 200 -6.65 4.33 6.49
CA CYS A 200 -7.55 5.45 6.77
C CYS A 200 -9.02 5.00 6.88
N GLU A 201 -9.26 3.80 7.42
CA GLU A 201 -10.61 3.33 7.69
C GLU A 201 -11.36 4.29 8.61
N GLY A 202 -12.62 4.58 8.31
CA GLY A 202 -13.46 5.47 9.12
C GLY A 202 -13.12 6.96 9.05
N VAL A 203 -12.05 7.36 8.34
CA VAL A 203 -11.68 8.77 8.21
C VAL A 203 -12.48 9.43 7.10
N GLU A 204 -13.44 10.28 7.46
CA GLU A 204 -14.32 10.96 6.50
C GLU A 204 -13.74 12.28 5.97
N ASN A 205 -12.90 13.00 6.74
CA ASN A 205 -12.41 14.32 6.34
C ASN A 205 -11.05 14.74 6.95
N SER A 206 -9.97 14.05 6.59
CA SER A 206 -8.60 14.46 7.00
C SER A 206 -8.03 15.69 6.26
N ALA A 207 -8.85 16.41 5.47
CA ALA A 207 -8.37 17.49 4.61
C ALA A 207 -7.77 18.67 5.40
N GLU A 208 -8.50 19.09 6.42
CA GLU A 208 -8.13 20.23 7.26
C GLU A 208 -6.92 19.89 8.12
N LEU A 209 -6.95 18.74 8.79
CA LEU A 209 -5.83 18.27 9.62
C LEU A 209 -4.55 18.11 8.80
N LYS A 210 -4.65 17.53 7.59
CA LYS A 210 -3.53 17.43 6.65
C LYS A 210 -2.97 18.81 6.30
N SER A 211 -3.82 19.77 5.94
CA SER A 211 -3.34 21.10 5.56
C SER A 211 -2.62 21.77 6.72
N ARG A 212 -3.23 21.77 7.90
CA ARG A 212 -2.64 22.35 9.11
C ARG A 212 -1.32 21.68 9.48
N PHE A 213 -1.22 20.36 9.31
CA PHE A 213 0.01 19.64 9.57
C PHE A 213 1.11 19.96 8.55
N LEU A 214 0.77 20.03 7.26
CA LEU A 214 1.73 20.43 6.22
C LEU A 214 2.23 21.86 6.42
N ASP A 215 1.35 22.75 6.89
CA ASP A 215 1.73 24.12 7.25
C ASP A 215 2.63 24.15 8.49
N PHE A 216 2.40 23.25 9.47
CA PHE A 216 3.24 23.12 10.66
C PHE A 216 4.65 22.59 10.38
N LEU A 217 4.81 21.71 9.39
CA LEU A 217 6.11 21.10 9.06
C LEU A 217 7.11 22.06 8.40
N GLU A 218 6.67 23.25 7.98
CA GLU A 218 7.51 24.26 7.33
C GLU A 218 8.38 23.69 6.19
N PHE A 219 7.86 22.71 5.43
CA PHE A 219 8.56 22.17 4.27
C PHE A 219 8.79 23.25 3.20
N ASP A 220 9.90 23.13 2.47
CA ASP A 220 10.05 23.85 1.21
C ASP A 220 8.94 23.46 0.22
N ASP A 221 8.66 24.35 -0.74
CA ASP A 221 7.54 24.19 -1.67
C ASP A 221 7.64 22.89 -2.48
N GLU A 222 8.84 22.48 -2.87
CA GLU A 222 9.07 21.28 -3.68
C GLU A 222 8.74 20.00 -2.89
N LYS A 223 9.29 19.87 -1.68
CA LYS A 223 9.01 18.75 -0.77
C LYS A 223 7.54 18.72 -0.35
N ARG A 224 6.96 19.90 -0.10
CA ARG A 224 5.53 20.04 0.21
C ARG A 224 4.67 19.50 -0.93
N GLU A 225 4.95 19.87 -2.17
CA GLU A 225 4.22 19.39 -3.35
C GLU A 225 4.33 17.86 -3.51
N ARG A 226 5.53 17.28 -3.36
CA ARG A 226 5.75 15.83 -3.46
C ARG A 226 4.99 15.06 -2.39
N VAL A 227 5.13 15.45 -1.13
CA VAL A 227 4.42 14.83 0.00
C VAL A 227 2.91 14.99 -0.17
N GLN A 228 2.45 16.18 -0.56
CA GLN A 228 1.03 16.45 -0.79
C GLN A 228 0.44 15.54 -1.88
N GLY A 229 1.17 15.33 -2.99
CA GLY A 229 0.78 14.42 -4.06
C GLY A 229 0.61 12.98 -3.58
N ILE A 230 1.53 12.47 -2.76
CA ILE A 230 1.43 11.11 -2.17
C ILE A 230 0.23 11.01 -1.22
N LEU A 231 0.05 12.01 -0.35
CA LEU A 231 -1.09 12.07 0.57
C LEU A 231 -2.42 12.14 -0.20
N ASP A 232 -2.48 12.85 -1.33
CA ASP A 232 -3.70 12.95 -2.17
C ASP A 232 -4.01 11.65 -2.93
N LEU A 233 -2.99 10.82 -3.20
CA LEU A 233 -3.22 9.48 -3.72
C LEU A 233 -3.96 8.60 -2.71
N ILE A 234 -3.70 8.72 -1.42
CA ILE A 234 -4.29 7.84 -0.40
C ILE A 234 -5.66 8.37 0.09
N LYS A 235 -5.98 9.64 -0.18
CA LYS A 235 -7.22 10.29 0.25
C LYS A 235 -8.48 9.82 -0.50
N ARG A 236 -9.61 9.82 0.23
CA ARG A 236 -10.98 9.72 -0.31
C ARG A 236 -11.33 11.02 -1.05
N ARG A 237 -11.47 10.99 -2.37
CA ARG A 237 -12.28 12.02 -3.05
C ARG A 237 -13.74 11.76 -2.65
N LYS A 238 -14.39 12.80 -2.12
CA LYS A 238 -15.84 12.80 -1.86
C LYS A 238 -16.59 12.70 -3.18
#